data_AF-A0A2M7XTA5-F1
#
_entry.id   AF-A0A2M7XTA5-F1
#
_cell.length_a   1.000
_cell.length_b   1.000
_cell.length_c   1.000
_cell.angle_alpha   90.00
_cell.angle_beta   90.00
_cell.angle_gamma   90.00
#
_symmetry.space_group_name_H-M   'P 1'
#
loop_
_entity.id
_entity.type
_entity.pdbx_description
1 polymer ?
#
loop_
_entity_poly.entity_id
_entity_poly.type
_entity_poly.pdbx_seq_one_letter_code
_entity_poly.pdbx_strand_id
1 'polypeptide(L)' 'MEAEERGQAEAIARNLFVMSKLKTPIICLVIGEGASGGALGIGVGDRLIMMENTWYSVITPEGC' A
#
# COMPACT_ATOMS: atom_id res chain seq x y z
N MET A 1 16.35 -11.64 -1.82
CA MET A 1 16.17 -12.71 -0.80
C MET A 1 16.12 -12.15 0.61
N GLU A 2 16.96 -11.20 0.99
CA GLU A 2 16.95 -10.62 2.35
C GLU A 2 15.57 -10.15 2.82
N ALA A 3 14.77 -9.49 1.95
CA ALA A 3 13.42 -9.04 2.32
C ALA A 3 12.44 -10.21 2.59
N GLU A 4 12.55 -11.30 1.84
CA GLU A 4 11.76 -12.51 2.06
C GLU A 4 12.18 -13.23 3.34
N GLU A 5 13.48 -13.32 3.62
CA GLU A 5 14.03 -13.87 4.87
C GLU A 5 13.57 -13.07 6.10
N ARG A 6 13.30 -11.77 5.91
CA ARG A 6 12.73 -10.87 6.92
C ARG A 6 11.19 -10.84 6.92
N GLY A 7 10.53 -11.66 6.11
CA GLY A 7 9.07 -11.79 6.12
C GLY A 7 8.34 -10.62 5.47
N GLN A 8 8.82 -10.08 4.35
CA GLN A 8 8.16 -8.97 3.63
C GLN A 8 6.65 -9.17 3.43
N ALA A 9 6.22 -10.38 3.03
CA ALA A 9 4.81 -10.68 2.85
C ALA A 9 4.01 -10.63 4.16
N GLU A 10 4.57 -11.13 5.27
CA GLU A 10 3.94 -11.08 6.61
C GLU A 10 3.83 -9.65 7.10
N ALA A 11 4.87 -8.83 6.91
CA ALA A 11 4.86 -7.43 7.28
C ALA A 11 3.75 -6.64 6.55
N ILE A 12 3.59 -6.85 5.24
CA ILE A 12 2.49 -6.25 4.46
C ILE A 12 1.14 -6.73 5.01
N ALA A 13 0.94 -8.05 5.13
CA ALA A 13 -0.32 -8.62 5.60
C ALA A 13 -0.71 -8.12 7.01
N ARG A 14 0.27 -8.01 7.90
CA ARG A 14 0.10 -7.49 9.26
C ARG A 14 -0.36 -6.04 9.24
N ASN A 15 0.24 -5.19 8.42
CA ASN A 15 -0.20 -3.80 8.28
C ASN A 15 -1.65 -3.72 7.78
N LEU A 16 -2.00 -4.47 6.73
CA LEU A 16 -3.38 -4.51 6.22
C LEU A 16 -4.38 -4.87 7.32
N PHE A 17 -4.07 -5.91 8.10
CA PHE A 17 -4.92 -6.36 9.19
C PHE A 17 -5.05 -5.32 10.31
N VAL A 18 -3.94 -4.75 10.78
CA VAL A 18 -3.95 -3.77 11.86
C VAL A 18 -4.62 -2.47 11.43
N MET A 19 -4.27 -1.94 10.25
CA MET A 19 -4.83 -0.69 9.73
C MET A 19 -6.34 -0.77 9.55
N SER A 20 -6.88 -1.91 9.10
CA SER A 20 -8.32 -2.12 8.95
C SER A 20 -9.12 -2.03 10.27
N LYS A 21 -8.43 -2.09 11.43
CA LYS A 21 -9.03 -2.07 12.76
C LYS A 21 -8.75 -0.80 13.55
N LEU A 22 -7.96 0.13 12.98
CA LEU A 22 -7.67 1.38 13.65
C LEU A 22 -8.95 2.21 13.81
N LYS A 23 -9.14 2.77 15.01
CA LYS A 23 -10.31 3.61 15.33
C LYS A 23 -10.06 5.10 15.08
N THR A 24 -8.83 5.44 14.72
CA THR A 24 -8.44 6.80 14.37
C THR A 24 -8.63 7.01 12.88
N PRO A 25 -9.18 8.14 12.43
CA PRO A 25 -9.33 8.43 11.00
C PRO A 25 -7.97 8.44 10.27
N ILE A 26 -7.92 7.85 9.08
CA ILE A 26 -6.74 7.74 8.22
C ILE A 26 -7.05 8.29 6.83
N ILE A 27 -6.19 9.19 6.35
CA ILE A 27 -6.22 9.70 4.97
C ILE A 27 -4.94 9.25 4.27
N CYS A 28 -5.10 8.54 3.17
CA CYS A 28 -4.02 8.09 2.30
C CYS A 28 -3.94 8.99 1.07
N LEU A 29 -2.76 9.52 0.76
CA LEU A 29 -2.51 10.37 -0.41
C LEU A 29 -1.45 9.71 -1.32
N VAL A 30 -1.83 9.37 -2.54
CA VAL A 30 -0.88 8.94 -3.57
C VAL A 30 -0.31 10.18 -4.25
N ILE A 31 1.00 10.39 -4.10
CA ILE A 31 1.73 11.55 -4.63
C ILE A 31 2.67 11.19 -5.80
N GLY A 32 2.74 9.92 -6.18
CA GLY A 32 3.61 9.40 -7.23
C GLY A 32 3.15 8.02 -7.70
N GLU A 33 3.98 7.01 -7.47
CA GLU A 33 3.73 5.63 -7.92
C GLU A 33 3.19 4.76 -6.78
N GLY A 34 1.95 4.29 -6.91
CA GLY A 34 1.31 3.34 -6.00
C GLY A 34 1.43 1.91 -6.53
N ALA A 35 2.56 1.24 -6.28
CA ALA A 35 2.79 -0.11 -6.79
C ALA A 35 2.44 -1.22 -5.78
N SER A 36 1.52 -2.11 -6.18
CA SER A 36 1.29 -3.44 -5.59
C SER A 36 1.04 -3.44 -4.08
N GLY A 37 1.37 -4.57 -3.43
CA GLY A 37 1.27 -4.77 -1.99
C GLY A 37 2.15 -3.82 -1.17
N GLY A 38 3.24 -3.30 -1.73
CA GLY A 38 4.09 -2.32 -1.06
C GLY A 38 3.37 -1.00 -0.78
N ALA A 39 2.69 -0.46 -1.80
CA ALA A 39 1.84 0.72 -1.62
C ALA A 39 0.61 0.41 -0.76
N LEU A 40 -0.05 -0.73 -0.99
CA LEU A 40 -1.23 -1.13 -0.23
C LEU A 40 -0.94 -1.35 1.27
N GLY A 41 0.27 -1.81 1.62
CA GLY A 41 0.71 -2.01 2.99
C GLY A 41 0.68 -0.75 3.87
N ILE A 42 0.47 0.43 3.29
CA ILE A 42 0.18 1.70 3.98
C ILE A 42 -1.02 2.46 3.40
N GLY A 43 -1.75 1.84 2.47
CA GLY A 43 -2.85 2.46 1.71
C GLY A 43 -4.24 2.21 2.28
N VAL A 44 -4.36 1.48 3.40
CA VAL A 44 -5.63 1.19 4.06
C VAL A 44 -6.04 2.36 4.93
N GLY A 45 -6.99 3.18 4.45
CA GLY A 45 -7.55 4.32 5.20
C GLY A 45 -8.99 4.62 4.85
N ASP A 46 -9.61 5.55 5.57
CA ASP A 46 -11.01 5.96 5.38
C ASP A 46 -11.22 6.77 4.11
N ARG A 47 -10.16 7.46 3.66
CA ARG A 47 -10.13 8.23 2.42
C ARG A 47 -8.82 7.95 1.69
N LEU A 48 -8.95 7.72 0.39
CA LEU A 48 -7.81 7.58 -0.51
C LEU A 48 -7.94 8.65 -1.60
N ILE A 49 -6.92 9.48 -1.70
CA ILE A 49 -6.84 10.61 -2.64
C ILE A 49 -5.62 10.41 -3.52
N MET A 50 -5.73 10.76 -4.79
CA MET A 50 -4.66 10.62 -5.77
C MET A 50 -4.45 11.96 -6.47
N MET A 51 -3.20 12.37 -6.66
CA MET A 51 -2.89 13.52 -7.51
C MET A 51 -3.08 13.15 -8.99
N GLU A 52 -3.39 14.13 -9.83
CA GLU A 52 -3.81 13.92 -11.23
C GLU A 52 -2.79 13.15 -12.10
N ASN A 53 -1.50 13.26 -11.78
CA ASN A 53 -0.40 12.62 -12.52
C ASN A 53 0.15 11.37 -11.81
N THR A 54 -0.65 10.73 -10.96
CA THR A 54 -0.25 9.56 -10.19
C THR A 54 -0.94 8.30 -10.70
N TRP A 55 -0.36 7.14 -10.38
CA TRP A 55 -0.96 5.87 -10.73
C TRP A 55 -0.97 4.94 -9.52
N TYR A 56 -1.95 4.04 -9.47
CA TYR A 56 -2.06 3.00 -8.47
C TYR A 56 -2.44 1.69 -9.18
N SER A 57 -1.56 0.68 -9.15
CA SER A 57 -1.76 -0.59 -9.85
C SER A 57 -1.22 -1.78 -9.06
N VAL A 58 -1.77 -2.98 -9.32
CA VAL A 58 -1.35 -4.25 -8.71
C VAL A 58 0.06 -4.67 -9.13
N ILE A 59 0.47 -4.26 -10.33
CA ILE A 59 1.77 -4.51 -10.94
C ILE A 59 2.19 -3.28 -11.73
N THR A 60 3.50 -3.10 -11.96
CA THR A 60 3.99 -2.02 -12.81
C THR A 60 3.43 -2.16 -14.24
N PRO A 61 3.21 -1.07 -14.98
CA PRO A 61 2.74 -1.12 -16.37
C PRO A 61 3.62 -2.02 -17.27
N GLU A 62 4.93 -2.01 -17.06
CA GLU A 62 5.91 -2.80 -17.81
C GLU A 62 5.86 -4.29 -17.46
N GLY A 63 5.29 -4.64 -16.30
CA GLY A 63 5.17 -6.01 -15.81
C GLY A 63 3.85 -6.69 -16.17
N CYS A 64 2.91 -5.97 -16.80
CA CYS A 64 1.60 -6.49 -17.20
C CYS A 64 1.63 -7.18 -18.56
#